data_AF-A0A6P3Z648-F1
#
_entry.id   AF-A0A6P3Z648-F1
#
_cell.length_a   1.000
_cell.length_b   1.000
_cell.length_c   1.000
_cell.angle_alpha   90.00
_cell.angle_beta   90.00
_cell.angle_gamma   90.00
#
_symmetry.space_group_name_H-M   'P 1'
#
loop_
_entity.id
_entity.type
_entity.pdbx_description
1 polymer ?
#
loop_
_entity_poly.entity_id
_entity_poly.type
_entity_poly.pdbx_seq_one_letter_code
_entity_poly.pdbx_strand_id
1 'polypeptide(L)'
;MKQNMKVGLVILAGVALLLLGTAPIGAKASTSASAFVHNAIYSNKIAIFSKSYCPYCMRSKRIFSELHEKPFVVELDLRDDGPQIQSVLLDLIGRRTVPQIFVNGKHIGGSDG
;
A
#
# COMPACT_ATOMS: atom_id res chain seq x y z
N MET A 1 -60.35 10.76 14.21
CA MET A 1 -60.46 11.68 15.38
C MET A 1 -59.06 12.17 15.75
N LYS A 2 -58.91 13.42 16.20
CA LYS A 2 -57.61 14.02 16.61
C LYS A 2 -57.47 13.99 18.13
N GLN A 3 -56.25 13.74 18.65
CA GLN A 3 -55.80 14.20 19.97
C GLN A 3 -54.29 14.54 19.90
N ASN A 4 -53.93 15.74 20.35
CA ASN A 4 -52.54 16.25 20.46
C ASN A 4 -52.33 16.76 21.90
N MET A 5 -51.35 16.24 22.63
CA MET A 5 -50.91 16.73 23.96
C MET A 5 -49.61 15.98 24.34
N LYS A 6 -48.49 16.55 24.81
CA LYS A 6 -48.04 17.95 24.97
C LYS A 6 -46.49 17.97 24.84
N VAL A 7 -45.87 19.13 24.62
CA VAL A 7 -44.40 19.31 24.70
C VAL A 7 -43.99 19.68 26.14
N GLY A 8 -42.86 19.16 26.62
CA GLY A 8 -42.26 19.53 27.92
C GLY A 8 -40.75 19.31 27.93
N LEU A 9 -39.99 20.34 28.33
CA LEU A 9 -38.53 20.43 28.25
C LEU A 9 -37.91 20.66 29.63
N VAL A 10 -37.12 19.69 30.14
CA VAL A 10 -36.07 19.82 31.19
C VAL A 10 -35.12 18.62 31.00
N ILE A 11 -33.90 18.68 30.44
CA ILE A 11 -32.64 19.38 30.79
C ILE A 11 -31.86 18.74 31.97
N LEU A 12 -30.64 18.25 31.64
CA LEU A 12 -29.45 17.93 32.48
C LEU A 12 -29.53 16.85 33.59
N ALA A 13 -28.82 15.72 33.38
CA ALA A 13 -27.51 15.40 34.03
C ALA A 13 -27.22 13.89 34.15
N GLY A 14 -26.00 13.46 33.79
CA GLY A 14 -25.47 12.10 34.02
C GLY A 14 -25.92 11.03 33.00
N VAL A 15 -25.08 10.11 32.54
CA VAL A 15 -23.64 9.87 32.79
C VAL A 15 -22.98 9.52 31.45
N ALA A 16 -21.92 10.25 31.09
CA ALA A 16 -21.04 9.83 30.00
C ALA A 16 -20.18 8.65 30.49
N LEU A 17 -20.49 7.43 30.05
CA LEU A 17 -19.78 6.23 30.49
C LEU A 17 -19.24 5.42 29.30
N LEU A 18 -17.91 5.33 29.25
CA LEU A 18 -17.13 4.33 28.53
C LEU A 18 -17.17 4.34 26.99
N LEU A 19 -16.76 5.48 26.41
CA LEU A 19 -15.92 5.47 25.20
C LEU A 19 -14.48 5.03 25.55
N LEU A 20 -14.32 3.82 26.11
CA LEU A 20 -13.05 3.10 26.07
C LEU A 20 -13.18 2.07 24.94
N GLY A 21 -12.40 2.09 23.87
CA GLY A 21 -11.08 2.74 23.75
C GLY A 21 -10.03 1.76 23.26
N THR A 22 -10.38 0.84 22.35
CA THR A 22 -9.42 0.01 21.62
C THR A 22 -9.40 0.43 20.15
N ALA A 23 -8.97 1.68 19.91
CA ALA A 23 -8.48 2.01 18.57
C ALA A 23 -7.26 1.10 18.28
N PRO A 24 -7.19 0.42 17.13
CA PRO A 24 -6.06 -0.44 16.82
C PRO A 24 -4.81 0.42 16.62
N ILE A 25 -3.93 0.41 17.63
CA ILE A 25 -2.61 1.05 17.60
C ILE A 25 -1.74 0.29 16.59
N GLY A 26 -1.89 0.61 15.30
CA GLY A 26 -1.16 -0.08 14.22
C GLY A 26 -1.64 0.19 12.79
N ALA A 27 -2.87 0.67 12.58
CA ALA A 27 -3.48 0.72 11.23
C ALA A 27 -2.89 1.77 10.24
N LYS A 28 -1.98 2.66 10.68
CA LYS A 28 -1.63 3.87 9.91
C LYS A 28 -0.58 3.68 8.81
N ALA A 29 0.20 2.61 8.83
CA ALA A 29 1.28 2.37 7.86
C ALA A 29 0.84 1.58 6.61
N SER A 30 -0.11 0.66 6.77
CA SER A 30 -0.56 -0.24 5.69
C SER A 30 -1.23 0.52 4.54
N THR A 31 -2.10 1.50 4.85
CA THR A 31 -2.84 2.27 3.84
C THR A 31 -1.94 3.13 2.96
N SER A 32 -0.91 3.75 3.52
CA SER A 32 0.08 4.57 2.80
C SER A 32 0.92 3.72 1.84
N ALA A 33 1.53 2.63 2.34
CA ALA A 33 2.36 1.75 1.54
C ALA A 33 1.54 1.04 0.44
N SER A 34 0.31 0.62 0.76
CA SER A 34 -0.62 0.02 -0.21
C SER A 34 -0.95 0.99 -1.34
N ALA A 35 -1.41 2.21 -1.01
CA ALA A 35 -1.70 3.24 -2.01
C ALA A 35 -0.48 3.56 -2.90
N PHE A 36 0.72 3.65 -2.32
CA PHE A 36 1.95 3.84 -3.08
C PHE A 36 2.22 2.67 -4.05
N VAL A 37 2.08 1.42 -3.61
CA VAL A 37 2.27 0.23 -4.46
C VAL A 37 1.27 0.21 -5.61
N HIS A 38 -0.02 0.45 -5.34
CA HIS A 38 -1.05 0.52 -6.38
C HIS A 38 -0.76 1.64 -7.39
N ASN A 39 -0.40 2.84 -6.94
CA ASN A 39 -0.04 3.95 -7.83
C ASN A 39 1.20 3.63 -8.67
N ALA A 40 2.24 3.05 -8.08
CA ALA A 40 3.44 2.63 -8.80
C ALA A 40 3.10 1.63 -9.92
N ILE A 41 2.24 0.64 -9.64
CA ILE A 41 1.85 -0.43 -10.57
C ILE A 41 0.92 0.07 -11.69
N TYR A 42 -0.07 0.90 -11.39
CA TYR A 42 -1.13 1.27 -12.32
C TYR A 42 -0.94 2.62 -13.03
N SER A 43 -0.09 3.53 -12.50
CA SER A 43 0.24 4.81 -13.16
C SER A 43 1.45 4.72 -14.09
N ASN A 44 2.16 3.58 -14.14
CA ASN A 44 3.36 3.40 -14.96
C ASN A 44 3.20 2.21 -15.91
N LYS A 45 3.64 2.35 -17.16
CA LYS A 45 3.69 1.26 -18.16
C LYS A 45 4.52 0.07 -17.65
N ILE A 46 5.63 0.34 -16.98
CA ILE A 46 6.51 -0.65 -16.37
C ILE A 46 6.90 -0.13 -14.98
N ALA A 47 6.69 -0.95 -13.95
CA ALA A 47 7.11 -0.68 -12.58
C ALA A 47 8.03 -1.81 -12.08
N ILE A 48 9.13 -1.45 -11.43
CA ILE A 48 10.10 -2.39 -10.86
C ILE A 48 10.34 -2.05 -9.39
N PHE A 49 9.91 -2.95 -8.51
CA PHE A 49 10.33 -2.92 -7.12
C PHE A 49 11.70 -3.61 -7.02
N SER A 50 12.69 -2.88 -6.51
CA SER A 50 14.11 -3.13 -6.68
C SER A 50 14.85 -2.96 -5.34
N LYS A 51 16.13 -3.34 -5.31
CA LYS A 51 17.10 -2.82 -4.34
C LYS A 51 18.37 -2.41 -5.07
N SER A 52 18.98 -1.30 -4.64
CA SER A 52 20.09 -0.65 -5.37
C SER A 52 21.29 -1.57 -5.56
N TYR A 53 21.61 -2.36 -4.53
CA TYR A 53 22.73 -3.31 -4.48
C TYR A 53 22.44 -4.68 -5.11
N CYS A 54 21.20 -4.98 -5.52
CA CYS A 54 20.80 -6.33 -5.91
C CYS A 54 21.21 -6.66 -7.37
N PRO A 55 22.05 -7.69 -7.61
CA PRO A 55 22.52 -8.02 -8.96
C PRO A 55 21.38 -8.47 -9.89
N TYR A 56 20.38 -9.17 -9.37
CA TYR A 56 19.19 -9.54 -10.12
C TYR A 56 18.37 -8.31 -10.55
N CYS A 57 18.24 -7.31 -9.66
CA CYS A 57 17.58 -6.05 -10.01
C CYS A 57 18.36 -5.26 -11.07
N MET A 58 19.69 -5.23 -10.98
CA MET A 58 20.55 -4.63 -12.02
C MET A 58 20.34 -5.31 -13.38
N ARG A 59 20.24 -6.65 -13.42
CA ARG A 59 19.95 -7.41 -14.64
C ARG A 59 18.59 -7.05 -15.23
N SER A 60 17.53 -6.99 -14.42
CA SER A 60 16.19 -6.60 -14.90
C SER A 60 16.16 -5.16 -15.44
N LYS A 61 16.78 -4.20 -14.74
CA LYS A 61 16.89 -2.80 -15.19
C LYS A 61 17.65 -2.71 -16.53
N ARG A 62 18.72 -3.49 -16.69
CA ARG A 62 19.49 -3.58 -17.95
C ARG A 62 18.65 -4.11 -19.12
N ILE A 63 17.84 -5.15 -18.93
CA ILE A 63 16.99 -5.71 -20.00
C ILE A 63 16.04 -4.63 -20.54
N PHE A 64 15.38 -3.85 -19.67
CA PHE A 64 14.50 -2.77 -20.12
C PHE A 64 15.29 -1.62 -20.79
N SER A 65 16.50 -1.32 -20.32
CA SER A 65 17.39 -0.36 -20.99
C SER A 65 17.79 -0.80 -22.40
N GLU A 66 18.06 -2.09 -22.62
CA GLU A 66 18.37 -2.67 -23.93
C GLU A 66 17.14 -2.66 -24.86
N LEU A 67 15.93 -2.76 -24.30
CA LEU A 67 14.66 -2.58 -25.00
C LEU A 67 14.27 -1.09 -25.20
N HIS A 68 15.12 -0.14 -24.82
CA HIS A 68 14.85 1.32 -24.87
C HIS A 68 13.62 1.78 -24.05
N GLU A 69 13.17 0.95 -23.11
CA GLU A 69 12.08 1.26 -22.19
C GLU A 69 12.61 2.02 -20.95
N LYS A 70 11.75 2.81 -20.32
CA LYS A 70 12.07 3.57 -19.10
C LYS A 70 11.16 3.15 -17.95
N PRO A 71 11.55 2.16 -17.13
CA PRO A 71 10.75 1.72 -16.00
C PRO A 71 10.69 2.76 -14.88
N PHE A 72 9.57 2.80 -14.17
CA PHE A 72 9.50 3.42 -12.84
C PHE A 72 10.14 2.46 -11.83
N VAL A 73 11.28 2.83 -11.27
CA VAL A 73 12.04 2.00 -10.33
C VAL A 73 11.84 2.49 -8.91
N VAL A 74 11.48 1.58 -8.01
CA VAL A 74 11.39 1.82 -6.56
C VAL A 74 12.52 1.05 -5.87
N GLU A 75 13.58 1.75 -5.47
CA GLU A 75 14.68 1.17 -4.69
C GLU A 75 14.28 1.08 -3.20
N LEU A 76 13.88 -0.11 -2.75
CA LEU A 76 13.28 -0.32 -1.43
C LEU A 76 14.26 -0.24 -0.26
N ASP A 77 15.55 -0.38 -0.53
CA ASP A 77 16.63 -0.18 0.44
C ASP A 77 16.95 1.30 0.70
N LEU A 78 16.44 2.21 -0.15
CA LEU A 78 16.61 3.66 -0.02
C LEU A 78 15.34 4.37 0.49
N ARG A 79 14.43 3.62 1.13
CA ARG A 79 13.15 4.11 1.63
C ARG A 79 12.86 3.59 3.04
N ASP A 80 12.46 4.49 3.94
CA ASP A 80 12.05 4.16 5.31
C ASP A 80 10.85 3.20 5.36
N ASP A 81 9.94 3.29 4.37
CA ASP A 81 8.76 2.42 4.24
C ASP A 81 8.98 1.17 3.36
N GLY A 82 10.23 0.90 2.96
CA GLY A 82 10.61 -0.26 2.16
C GLY A 82 10.11 -1.59 2.73
N PRO A 83 10.26 -1.89 4.04
CA PRO A 83 9.76 -3.11 4.66
C PRO A 83 8.23 -3.27 4.57
N GLN A 84 7.49 -2.17 4.65
CA GLN A 84 6.02 -2.11 4.55
C GLN A 84 5.59 -2.33 3.10
N ILE A 85 6.27 -1.73 2.13
CA ILE A 85 6.06 -2.02 0.69
C ILE A 85 6.33 -3.51 0.40
N GLN A 86 7.41 -4.10 0.95
CA GLN A 86 7.65 -5.53 0.82
C GLN A 86 6.55 -6.39 1.46
N SER A 87 5.85 -5.92 2.48
CA SER A 87 4.70 -6.62 3.05
C SER A 87 3.46 -6.53 2.15
N VAL A 88 3.18 -5.36 1.57
CA VAL A 88 2.10 -5.22 0.56
C VAL A 88 2.36 -6.12 -0.66
N LEU A 89 3.63 -6.26 -1.10
CA LEU A 89 3.98 -7.20 -2.16
C LEU A 89 3.77 -8.67 -1.75
N LEU A 90 4.03 -9.03 -0.48
CA LEU A 90 3.67 -10.37 0.02
C LEU A 90 2.16 -10.62 -0.10
N ASP A 91 1.35 -9.66 0.31
CA ASP A 91 -0.12 -9.79 0.31
C ASP A 91 -0.69 -9.81 -1.13
N LEU A 92 -0.09 -9.04 -2.05
CA LEU A 92 -0.56 -8.90 -3.43
C LEU A 92 -0.13 -10.04 -4.37
N ILE A 93 1.11 -10.54 -4.22
CA ILE A 93 1.73 -11.49 -5.18
C ILE A 93 2.45 -12.67 -4.49
N GLY A 94 2.31 -12.84 -3.18
CA GLY A 94 2.91 -13.95 -2.43
C GLY A 94 4.44 -13.89 -2.28
N ARG A 95 5.11 -12.79 -2.65
CA ARG A 95 6.58 -12.68 -2.62
C ARG A 95 7.07 -11.33 -2.07
N ARG A 96 8.04 -11.38 -1.15
CA ARG A 96 8.79 -10.20 -0.65
C ARG A 96 10.10 -9.93 -1.40
N THR A 97 10.59 -10.90 -2.16
CA THR A 97 11.90 -10.82 -2.83
C THR A 97 11.90 -9.75 -3.93
N VAL A 98 13.08 -9.23 -4.27
CA VAL A 98 13.28 -8.32 -5.41
C VAL A 98 14.18 -8.97 -6.47
N PRO A 99 14.04 -8.66 -7.77
CA PRO A 99 13.09 -7.71 -8.35
C PRO A 99 11.64 -8.22 -8.30
N GLN A 100 10.66 -7.31 -8.36
CA GLN A 100 9.28 -7.63 -8.76
C GLN A 100 8.86 -6.66 -9.87
N ILE A 101 8.42 -7.21 -10.99
CA ILE A 101 8.19 -6.47 -12.23
C ILE A 101 6.70 -6.52 -12.58
N PHE A 102 6.14 -5.35 -12.87
CA PHE A 102 4.78 -5.16 -13.35
C PHE A 102 4.82 -4.44 -14.70
N VAL A 103 4.01 -4.90 -15.65
CA VAL A 103 3.85 -4.29 -16.98
C VAL A 103 2.37 -4.10 -17.26
N ASN A 104 1.95 -2.87 -17.55
CA ASN A 104 0.56 -2.47 -17.73
C ASN A 104 -0.36 -2.98 -16.59
N GLY A 105 0.07 -2.81 -15.34
CA GLY A 105 -0.64 -3.29 -14.14
C GLY A 105 -0.61 -4.80 -13.88
N LYS A 106 -0.10 -5.63 -14.81
CA LYS A 106 0.03 -7.08 -14.64
C LYS A 106 1.38 -7.44 -14.03
N HIS A 107 1.37 -8.29 -12.99
CA HIS A 107 2.60 -8.90 -12.45
C HIS A 107 3.20 -9.88 -13.47
N ILE A 108 4.50 -9.73 -13.74
CA ILE A 108 5.26 -10.58 -14.68
C ILE A 108 6.20 -11.53 -13.93
N GLY A 109 6.58 -11.21 -12.69
CA GLY A 109 7.43 -12.05 -11.83
C GLY A 109 8.63 -11.32 -11.26
N GLY A 110 9.54 -12.10 -10.68
CA GLY A 110 10.87 -11.68 -10.23
C GLY A 110 11.98 -12.25 -11.12
N SER A 111 13.14 -12.55 -10.55
CA SER A 111 14.28 -13.10 -11.31
C SER A 111 14.29 -14.63 -11.45
N ASP A 112 13.48 -15.35 -10.67
CA ASP A 112 13.61 -16.80 -10.48
C ASP A 112 12.58 -17.65 -11.24
N GLY A 113 11.61 -16.99 -11.90
CA GLY A 113 10.35 -17.62 -12.32
C GLY A 113 9.30 -17.69 -11.21
#